data_AF-A0A2N9FP97-F1
#
_entry.id   AF-A0A2N9FP97-F1
#
_cell.length_a   1.000
_cell.length_b   1.000
_cell.length_c   1.000
_cell.angle_alpha   90.00
_cell.angle_beta   90.00
_cell.angle_gamma   90.00
#
_symmetry.space_group_name_H-M   'P 1'
#
loop_
_entity.id
_entity.type
_entity.pdbx_description
1 polymer ?
#
loop_
_entity_poly.entity_id
_entity_poly.type
_entity_poly.pdbx_seq_one_letter_code
_entity_poly.pdbx_strand_id
1 'polypeptide(L)'
;MSIARRIEKLQRDFLWGGLEEEHKFHLVNWQQVCTPLYGGGLGIRDVAIFNKALLGKWLWRYSMKPTSLWRQVIDSKYGGQGNFWCSNRVNTPHGVSLWKHIRAGWDVFSQHISYTVGDGARLRFGHDVWCGDLPLRSLFPSLFQLAQASEATVADLCQ
;
A
#
# COMPACT_ATOMS: atom_id res chain seq x y z
N MET A 1 -21.70 10.19 -0.41
CA MET A 1 -21.29 9.18 -1.43
C MET A 1 -19.82 9.40 -1.77
N SER A 2 -18.95 8.38 -1.70
CA SER A 2 -17.54 8.55 -2.08
C SER A 2 -17.39 8.75 -3.60
N ILE A 3 -16.36 9.45 -4.03
CA ILE A 3 -16.07 9.72 -5.46
C ILE A 3 -15.96 8.40 -6.25
N ALA A 4 -15.36 7.36 -5.65
CA ALA A 4 -15.25 6.04 -6.28
C ALA A 4 -16.63 5.46 -6.64
N ARG A 5 -17.62 5.54 -5.73
CA ARG A 5 -18.99 5.07 -6.02
C ARG A 5 -19.65 5.84 -7.16
N ARG A 6 -19.37 7.14 -7.28
CA ARG A 6 -19.89 7.96 -8.39
C ARG A 6 -19.28 7.54 -9.73
N ILE A 7 -17.97 7.28 -9.76
CA ILE A 7 -17.28 6.80 -10.96
C ILE A 7 -17.78 5.40 -11.33
N GLU A 8 -17.88 4.48 -10.37
CA GLU A 8 -18.41 3.14 -10.61
C GLU A 8 -19.85 3.17 -11.09
N LYS A 9 -20.68 4.08 -10.56
CA LYS A 9 -22.04 4.30 -11.07
C LYS A 9 -21.99 4.70 -12.55
N LEU A 10 -21.18 5.68 -12.94
CA LEU A 10 -21.05 6.07 -14.35
C LEU A 10 -20.57 4.91 -15.24
N GLN A 11 -19.66 4.07 -14.75
CA GLN A 11 -19.19 2.90 -15.50
C GLN A 11 -20.29 1.83 -15.66
N ARG A 12 -21.10 1.61 -14.61
CA ARG A 12 -22.28 0.72 -14.64
C ARG A 12 -23.38 1.25 -15.55
N ASP A 13 -23.66 2.55 -15.46
CA ASP A 13 -24.65 3.19 -16.30
C ASP A 13 -24.20 3.17 -17.76
N PHE A 14 -22.91 3.31 -18.06
CA PHE A 14 -22.38 3.20 -19.41
C PHE A 14 -22.50 1.78 -19.99
N LEU A 15 -22.08 0.75 -19.23
CA LEU A 15 -22.02 -0.62 -19.77
C LEU A 15 -23.40 -1.31 -19.81
N TRP A 16 -24.37 -0.87 -18.99
CA TRP A 16 -25.74 -1.39 -19.02
C TRP A 16 -26.72 -0.41 -19.66
N GLY A 17 -26.30 0.84 -19.89
CA GLY A 17 -27.09 1.85 -20.60
C GLY A 17 -27.12 1.56 -22.10
N GLY A 18 -28.32 1.64 -22.68
CA GLY A 18 -28.48 1.67 -24.13
C GLY A 18 -28.40 3.11 -24.67
N LEU A 19 -28.64 3.25 -25.97
CA LEU A 19 -28.89 4.56 -26.59
C LEU A 19 -30.27 5.12 -26.27
N GLU A 20 -31.20 4.27 -25.85
CA GLU A 20 -32.58 4.62 -25.50
C GLU A 20 -32.69 4.95 -24.01
N GLU A 21 -33.56 5.90 -23.64
CA GLU A 21 -33.82 6.31 -22.25
C GLU A 21 -34.66 5.28 -21.45
N GLU A 22 -34.53 3.99 -21.76
CA GLU A 22 -35.19 2.93 -21.01
C GLU A 22 -34.34 2.45 -19.82
N HIS A 23 -34.99 2.22 -18.69
CA HIS A 23 -34.33 1.63 -17.52
C HIS A 23 -33.88 0.20 -17.81
N LYS A 24 -32.58 -0.08 -17.65
CA LYS A 24 -31.99 -1.40 -17.86
C LYS A 24 -31.50 -2.02 -16.56
N PHE A 25 -31.73 -3.33 -16.41
CA PHE A 25 -31.32 -4.09 -15.22
C PHE A 25 -29.83 -4.47 -15.28
N HIS A 26 -29.14 -4.37 -14.14
CA HIS A 26 -27.79 -4.89 -13.99
C HIS A 26 -27.80 -6.42 -13.81
N LEU A 27 -27.70 -7.16 -14.92
CA LEU A 27 -27.84 -8.62 -14.93
C LEU A 27 -26.66 -9.38 -14.29
N VAL A 28 -25.50 -8.73 -14.12
CA VAL A 28 -24.29 -9.36 -13.56
C VAL A 28 -23.78 -8.50 -12.41
N ASN A 29 -23.35 -9.15 -11.32
CA ASN A 29 -22.72 -8.46 -10.19
C ASN A 29 -21.48 -7.68 -10.66
N TRP A 30 -21.38 -6.40 -10.25
CA TRP A 30 -20.26 -5.53 -10.57
C TRP A 30 -18.89 -6.13 -10.20
N GLN A 31 -18.80 -6.85 -9.09
CA GLN A 31 -17.55 -7.50 -8.69
C GLN A 31 -17.11 -8.57 -9.70
N GLN A 32 -18.06 -9.35 -10.25
CA GLN A 32 -17.78 -10.34 -11.28
C GLN A 32 -17.31 -9.65 -12.57
N VAL A 33 -17.95 -8.56 -12.97
CA VAL A 33 -17.57 -7.74 -14.12
C VAL A 33 -16.12 -7.25 -13.98
N CYS A 34 -15.72 -6.86 -12.77
CA CYS A 34 -14.37 -6.38 -12.49
C CYS A 34 -13.29 -7.46 -12.47
N THR A 35 -13.64 -8.75 -12.45
CA THR A 35 -12.65 -9.83 -12.50
C THR A 35 -11.94 -9.88 -13.86
N PRO A 36 -10.69 -10.37 -13.93
CA PRO A 36 -9.96 -10.50 -15.19
C PRO A 36 -10.69 -11.35 -16.24
N LEU A 37 -10.36 -11.17 -17.52
CA LEU A 37 -10.94 -11.95 -18.62
C LEU A 37 -10.77 -13.46 -18.42
N TYR A 38 -9.58 -13.90 -18.00
CA TYR A 38 -9.32 -15.32 -17.72
C TYR A 38 -10.11 -15.87 -16.51
N GLY A 39 -10.64 -15.00 -15.66
CA GLY A 39 -11.50 -15.32 -14.52
C GLY A 39 -13.00 -15.19 -14.83
N GLY A 40 -13.37 -14.98 -16.09
CA GLY A 40 -14.77 -14.87 -16.51
C GLY A 40 -15.42 -13.50 -16.27
N GLY A 41 -14.62 -12.45 -16.07
CA GLY A 41 -15.09 -11.06 -16.03
C GLY A 41 -14.74 -10.27 -17.29
N LEU A 42 -14.91 -8.95 -17.22
CA LEU A 42 -14.57 -8.03 -18.31
C LEU A 42 -13.23 -7.29 -18.08
N GLY A 43 -12.55 -7.55 -16.95
CA GLY A 43 -11.30 -6.88 -16.61
C GLY A 43 -11.45 -5.39 -16.30
N ILE A 44 -12.67 -4.91 -16.04
CA ILE A 44 -12.92 -3.51 -15.66
C ILE A 44 -12.30 -3.28 -14.28
N ARG A 45 -11.46 -2.26 -14.15
CA ARG A 45 -10.79 -1.99 -12.87
C ARG A 45 -11.79 -1.54 -11.82
N ASP A 46 -11.83 -2.27 -10.71
CA ASP A 46 -12.46 -1.79 -9.47
C ASP A 46 -11.80 -0.47 -9.05
N VAL A 47 -12.59 0.61 -8.99
CA VAL A 47 -12.08 1.97 -8.78
C VAL A 47 -11.54 2.12 -7.36
N ALA A 48 -12.15 1.45 -6.38
CA ALA A 48 -11.69 1.51 -5.00
C ALA A 48 -10.32 0.82 -4.84
N ILE A 49 -10.14 -0.36 -5.43
CA ILE A 49 -8.87 -1.10 -5.44
C ILE A 49 -7.81 -0.31 -6.22
N PHE A 50 -8.17 0.19 -7.40
CA PHE A 50 -7.24 0.98 -8.23
C PHE A 50 -6.78 2.25 -7.52
N ASN A 51 -7.68 2.94 -6.82
CA ASN A 51 -7.33 4.10 -6.01
C ASN A 51 -6.38 3.73 -4.86
N LYS A 52 -6.59 2.61 -4.16
CA LYS A 52 -5.64 2.12 -3.14
C LYS A 52 -4.24 1.88 -3.74
N ALA A 53 -4.16 1.28 -4.92
CA ALA A 53 -2.89 1.07 -5.62
C ALA A 53 -2.20 2.40 -5.99
N LEU A 54 -2.98 3.40 -6.45
CA LEU A 54 -2.46 4.74 -6.75
C LEU A 54 -1.93 5.47 -5.50
N LEU A 55 -2.59 5.30 -4.35
CA LEU A 55 -2.06 5.80 -3.08
C LEU A 55 -0.77 5.05 -2.69
N GLY A 56 -0.72 3.73 -2.90
CA GLY A 56 0.48 2.91 -2.76
C GLY A 56 1.67 3.41 -3.59
N LYS A 57 1.42 3.89 -4.81
CA LYS A 57 2.46 4.52 -5.64
C LYS A 57 3.14 5.70 -4.95
N TRP A 58 2.41 6.49 -4.15
CA TRP A 58 3.01 7.58 -3.38
C TRP A 58 3.81 7.09 -2.18
N LEU A 59 3.36 6.02 -1.52
CA LEU A 59 4.14 5.35 -0.47
C LEU A 59 5.47 4.81 -1.04
N TRP A 60 5.42 4.15 -2.21
CA TRP A 60 6.62 3.70 -2.91
C TRP A 60 7.57 4.86 -3.23
N ARG A 61 7.03 5.95 -3.79
CA ARG A 61 7.82 7.15 -4.12
C ARG A 61 8.45 7.78 -2.89
N TYR A 62 7.76 7.76 -1.75
CA TYR A 62 8.32 8.22 -0.49
C TYR A 62 9.57 7.40 -0.19
N SER A 63 9.46 6.07 -0.12
CA SER A 63 10.58 5.17 0.19
C SER A 63 11.77 5.32 -0.78
N MET A 64 11.50 5.51 -2.07
CA MET A 64 12.53 5.51 -3.13
C MET A 64 13.18 6.86 -3.40
N LYS A 65 12.59 7.99 -2.98
CA LYS A 65 13.09 9.34 -3.30
C LYS A 65 13.36 10.18 -2.04
N PRO A 66 14.35 9.79 -1.21
CA PRO A 66 14.64 10.44 0.08
C PRO A 66 14.93 11.94 -0.03
N THR A 67 15.57 12.38 -1.11
CA THR A 67 16.02 13.76 -1.30
C THR A 67 14.95 14.70 -1.88
N SER A 68 13.79 14.18 -2.27
CA SER A 68 12.77 15.02 -2.92
C SER A 68 12.15 16.03 -1.95
N LEU A 69 11.98 17.29 -2.39
CA LEU A 69 11.49 18.39 -1.54
C LEU A 69 10.13 18.07 -0.89
N TRP A 70 9.19 17.50 -1.65
CA TRP A 70 7.89 17.13 -1.10
C TRP A 70 8.01 16.10 0.03
N ARG A 71 8.96 15.15 -0.07
CA ARG A 71 9.22 14.19 1.01
C ARG A 71 9.83 14.88 2.21
N GLN A 72 10.78 15.79 2.02
CA GLN A 72 11.36 16.56 3.12
C GLN A 72 10.27 17.34 3.88
N VAL A 73 9.30 17.92 3.18
CA VAL A 73 8.13 18.57 3.82
C VAL A 73 7.31 17.58 4.65
N ILE A 74 7.09 16.36 4.14
CA ILE A 74 6.41 15.30 4.90
C ILE A 74 7.22 14.92 6.15
N ASP A 75 8.53 14.75 6.02
CA ASP A 75 9.43 14.37 7.11
C ASP A 75 9.52 15.46 8.17
N SER A 76 9.64 16.73 7.77
CA SER A 76 9.61 17.87 8.70
C SER A 76 8.28 17.99 9.44
N LYS A 77 7.16 17.64 8.80
CA LYS A 77 5.82 17.78 9.40
C LYS A 77 5.43 16.60 10.29
N TYR A 78 5.76 15.37 9.90
CA TYR A 78 5.28 14.16 10.56
C TYR A 78 6.39 13.29 11.15
N GLY A 79 7.64 13.51 10.76
CA GLY A 79 8.78 12.66 11.10
C GLY A 79 8.86 11.39 10.24
N GLY A 80 10.06 10.82 10.18
CA GLY A 80 10.36 9.53 9.55
C GLY A 80 10.47 8.41 10.60
N GLN A 81 10.14 7.17 10.20
CA GLN A 81 10.58 6.00 10.96
C GLN A 81 12.10 5.82 10.82
N GLY A 82 12.74 5.20 11.82
CA GLY A 82 14.21 5.06 11.87
C GLY A 82 14.86 4.36 10.68
N ASN A 83 14.10 3.55 9.93
CA ASN A 83 14.56 2.89 8.70
C ASN A 83 14.29 3.70 7.41
N PHE A 84 13.75 4.92 7.54
CA PHE A 84 13.45 5.86 6.45
C PHE A 84 12.51 5.34 5.35
N TRP A 85 11.90 4.17 5.52
CA TRP A 85 11.00 3.57 4.54
C TRP A 85 9.62 4.23 4.54
N CYS A 86 9.16 4.69 5.71
CA CYS A 86 7.88 5.38 5.84
C CYS A 86 7.94 6.47 6.90
N SER A 87 7.00 7.42 6.82
CA SER A 87 6.81 8.44 7.86
C SER A 87 6.11 7.85 9.08
N ASN A 88 6.12 8.60 10.18
CA ASN A 88 5.33 8.23 11.35
C ASN A 88 3.82 8.25 11.04
N ARG A 89 3.04 7.53 11.85
CA ARG A 89 1.58 7.55 11.73
C ARG A 89 1.06 8.96 12.05
N VAL A 90 0.14 9.44 11.22
CA VAL A 90 -0.47 10.76 11.39
C VAL A 90 -1.69 10.64 12.30
N ASN A 91 -1.47 10.85 13.60
CA ASN A 91 -2.50 10.71 14.64
C ASN A 91 -3.24 12.02 14.98
N THR A 92 -3.10 13.07 14.16
CA THR A 92 -3.73 14.36 14.48
C THR A 92 -5.27 14.25 14.40
N PRO A 93 -6.00 14.64 15.46
CA PRO A 93 -7.46 14.57 15.49
C PRO A 93 -8.11 15.62 14.58
N HIS A 94 -7.43 16.75 14.37
CA HIS A 94 -7.90 17.84 13.53
C HIS A 94 -7.10 17.96 12.23
N GLY A 95 -7.76 18.51 11.20
CA GLY A 95 -7.18 18.77 9.88
C GLY A 95 -7.40 17.65 8.86
N VAL A 96 -7.71 18.05 7.63
CA VAL A 96 -7.75 17.15 6.48
C VAL A 96 -6.37 17.13 5.85
N SER A 97 -5.66 16.00 5.95
CA SER A 97 -4.35 15.80 5.33
C SER A 97 -4.46 14.70 4.29
N LEU A 98 -4.08 15.01 3.05
CA LEU A 98 -3.94 13.99 2.00
C LEU A 98 -2.94 12.91 2.43
N TRP A 99 -1.82 13.32 3.04
CA TRP A 99 -0.79 12.39 3.51
C TRP A 99 -1.30 11.44 4.59
N LYS A 100 -2.20 11.88 5.48
CA LYS A 100 -2.83 11.01 6.49
C LYS A 100 -3.53 9.81 5.82
N HIS A 101 -4.26 10.05 4.73
CA HIS A 101 -4.96 9.01 3.99
C HIS A 101 -4.03 8.11 3.18
N ILE A 102 -2.97 8.67 2.60
CA ILE A 102 -1.91 7.89 1.93
C ILE A 102 -1.20 6.98 2.95
N ARG A 103 -0.76 7.56 4.07
CA ARG A 103 -0.03 6.87 5.14
C ARG A 103 -0.83 5.76 5.82
N ALA A 104 -2.16 5.91 5.90
CA ALA A 104 -3.04 4.88 6.44
C ALA A 104 -2.98 3.56 5.66
N GLY A 105 -2.61 3.59 4.37
CA GLY A 105 -2.47 2.39 3.55
C GLY A 105 -1.16 1.62 3.73
N TRP A 106 -0.20 2.15 4.51
CA TRP A 106 1.14 1.58 4.61
C TRP A 106 1.15 0.14 5.11
N ASP A 107 0.38 -0.20 6.14
CA ASP A 107 0.48 -1.51 6.79
C ASP A 107 0.03 -2.65 5.86
N VAL A 108 -0.85 -2.35 4.89
CA VAL A 108 -1.24 -3.28 3.82
C VAL A 108 -0.22 -3.24 2.69
N PHE A 109 0.23 -2.04 2.30
CA PHE A 109 1.19 -1.86 1.21
C PHE A 109 2.53 -2.54 1.50
N SER A 110 3.06 -2.42 2.73
CA SER A 110 4.37 -2.96 3.13
C SER A 110 4.44 -4.48 3.08
N GLN A 111 3.31 -5.18 3.15
CA GLN A 111 3.25 -6.64 3.01
C GLN A 111 3.55 -7.12 1.59
N HIS A 112 3.49 -6.20 0.61
CA HIS A 112 3.73 -6.48 -0.80
C HIS A 112 5.08 -5.92 -1.27
N ILE A 113 5.98 -5.59 -0.34
CA ILE A 113 7.33 -5.08 -0.63
C ILE A 113 8.34 -6.11 -0.15
N SER A 114 9.34 -6.40 -0.99
CA SER A 114 10.56 -7.09 -0.60
C SER A 114 11.76 -6.15 -0.73
N TYR A 115 12.82 -6.47 -0.01
CA TYR A 115 14.03 -5.66 0.06
C TYR A 115 15.23 -6.45 -0.47
N THR A 116 16.03 -5.81 -1.31
CA THR A 116 17.35 -6.33 -1.67
C THR A 116 18.38 -5.75 -0.69
N VAL A 117 19.25 -6.61 -0.15
CA VAL A 117 20.30 -6.16 0.77
C VAL A 117 21.36 -5.38 -0.01
N GLY A 118 21.58 -4.13 0.41
CA GLY A 118 22.72 -3.31 0.02
C GLY A 118 23.76 -3.30 1.14
N ASP A 119 23.96 -2.14 1.78
CA ASP A 119 24.80 -2.01 2.98
C ASP A 119 24.16 -2.58 4.26
N GLY A 120 22.89 -2.99 4.19
CA GLY A 120 22.14 -3.56 5.32
C GLY A 120 21.73 -2.57 6.41
N ALA A 121 22.18 -1.32 6.39
CA ALA A 121 22.05 -0.37 7.50
C ALA A 121 20.62 0.14 7.72
N ARG A 122 19.72 -0.07 6.74
CA ARG A 122 18.30 0.32 6.80
C ARG A 122 17.33 -0.85 6.89
N LEU A 123 17.84 -2.08 6.87
CA LEU A 123 17.02 -3.28 6.87
C LEU A 123 17.05 -3.89 8.26
N ARG A 124 15.88 -4.00 8.91
CA ARG A 124 15.78 -4.66 10.20
C ARG A 124 15.83 -6.16 10.00
N PHE A 125 16.81 -6.79 10.63
CA PHE A 125 17.16 -8.20 10.40
C PHE A 125 15.95 -9.13 10.57
N GLY A 126 15.19 -8.99 11.66
CA GLY A 126 14.05 -9.85 11.92
C GLY A 126 12.72 -9.41 11.30
N HIS A 127 12.56 -8.11 11.00
CA HIS A 127 11.24 -7.53 10.72
C HIS A 127 10.94 -7.32 9.24
N ASP A 128 11.96 -7.13 8.41
CA ASP A 128 11.80 -6.80 6.99
C ASP A 128 12.02 -8.05 6.12
N VAL A 129 11.37 -8.12 4.96
CA VAL A 129 11.50 -9.27 4.02
C VAL A 129 12.70 -9.03 3.12
N TRP A 130 13.88 -9.47 3.56
CA TRP A 130 15.13 -9.35 2.79
C TRP A 130 15.76 -10.71 2.43
N CYS A 131 15.31 -11.80 3.07
CA CYS A 131 15.75 -13.16 2.83
C CYS A 131 14.51 -14.08 2.73
N GLY A 132 14.26 -14.64 1.54
CA GLY A 132 13.05 -15.42 1.26
C GLY A 132 11.78 -14.57 1.11
N ASP A 133 10.63 -15.17 1.40
CA ASP A 133 9.31 -14.57 1.13
C ASP A 133 8.64 -13.95 2.37
N LEU A 134 9.13 -14.25 3.58
CA LEU A 134 8.55 -13.82 4.85
C LEU A 134 9.63 -13.25 5.79
N PRO A 135 9.27 -12.35 6.72
CA PRO A 135 10.20 -11.87 7.73
C PRO A 135 10.70 -13.02 8.62
N LEU A 136 11.98 -12.98 9.03
CA LEU A 136 12.55 -14.03 9.89
C LEU A 136 11.81 -14.19 11.22
N ARG A 137 11.24 -13.12 11.79
CA ARG A 137 10.40 -13.20 13.00
C ARG A 137 9.14 -14.05 12.80
N SER A 138 8.64 -14.13 11.57
CA SER A 138 7.45 -14.90 11.22
C SER A 138 7.80 -16.35 10.92
N LEU A 139 8.97 -16.62 10.34
CA LEU A 139 9.47 -17.98 10.08
C LEU A 139 9.96 -18.67 11.36
N PHE A 140 10.61 -17.93 12.25
CA PHE A 140 11.24 -18.47 13.46
C PHE A 140 10.80 -17.70 14.73
N PRO A 141 9.51 -17.73 15.10
CA PRO A 141 8.98 -16.89 16.17
C PRO A 141 9.63 -17.16 17.54
N SER A 142 9.88 -18.43 17.88
CA SER A 142 10.52 -18.80 19.16
C SER A 142 11.97 -18.33 19.23
N LEU A 143 12.75 -18.47 18.15
CA LEU A 143 14.13 -17.96 18.10
C LEU A 143 14.15 -16.43 18.17
N PHE A 144 13.22 -15.77 17.47
CA PHE A 144 13.12 -14.32 17.49
C PHE A 144 12.80 -13.77 18.89
N GLN A 145 11.94 -14.45 19.66
CA GLN A 145 11.65 -14.07 21.05
C GLN A 145 12.87 -14.17 21.98
N LEU A 146 13.80 -15.08 21.70
CA LEU A 146 15.02 -15.28 22.48
C LEU A 146 16.19 -14.39 22.00
N ALA A 147 16.04 -13.70 20.87
CA ALA A 147 17.09 -12.88 20.30
C ALA A 147 17.36 -11.64 21.16
N GLN A 148 18.61 -11.45 21.57
CA GLN A 148 19.01 -10.26 22.35
C GLN A 148 18.98 -8.97 21.51
N ALA A 149 19.14 -9.10 20.20
CA ALA A 149 19.22 -7.98 19.26
C ALA A 149 18.04 -7.99 18.26
N SER A 150 16.80 -8.06 18.78
CA SER A 150 15.59 -8.17 17.95
C SER A 150 15.37 -7.00 16.99
N GLU A 151 15.87 -5.81 17.36
CA GLU A 151 15.77 -4.57 16.57
C GLU A 151 17.01 -4.27 15.73
N ALA A 152 18.01 -5.17 15.71
CA ALA A 152 19.24 -4.96 14.94
C ALA A 152 18.99 -4.94 13.43
N THR A 153 19.87 -4.25 12.73
CA THR A 153 19.87 -4.21 11.27
C THR A 153 20.66 -5.37 10.67
N VAL A 154 20.51 -5.59 9.37
CA VAL A 154 21.32 -6.59 8.65
C VAL A 154 22.80 -6.24 8.73
N ALA A 155 23.15 -4.94 8.66
CA ALA A 155 24.54 -4.49 8.80
C ALA A 155 25.16 -4.82 10.18
N ASP A 156 24.35 -4.81 11.23
CA ASP A 156 24.82 -5.08 12.59
C ASP A 156 25.17 -6.57 12.81
N LEU A 157 24.53 -7.47 12.04
CA LEU A 157 24.58 -8.92 12.27
C LEU A 157 25.23 -9.72 11.14
N CYS A 158 25.34 -9.16 9.94
CA CYS A 158 25.93 -9.81 8.77
C CYS A 158 27.08 -8.93 8.25
N GLN A 159 28.32 -9.35 8.51
CA GLN A 159 29.54 -8.75 7.96
C GLN A 159 30.12 -9.64 6.86
#